data_AF-A0A2K8ZTK1-F1
#
_entry.id   AF-A0A2K8ZTK1-F1
#
_cell.length_a   1.000
_cell.length_b   1.000
_cell.length_c   1.000
_cell.angle_alpha   90.00
_cell.angle_beta   90.00
_cell.angle_gamma   90.00
#
_symmetry.space_group_name_H-M   'P 1'
#
loop_
_entity.id
_entity.type
_entity.pdbx_description
1 polymer ?
#
loop_
_entity_poly.entity_id
_entity_poly.type
_entity_poly.pdbx_seq_one_letter_code
_entity_poly.pdbx_strand_id
1 'polypeptide(L)'
;MNVYKYLPFMNDEDLEELAEKIIAKEVTEVPLRKLYPFLSKQKLNELVHQMIEQNDQDSIKHALPFISRETISLIREKIDEGKLEDFDESHLLPFMSPQEVKDMFYQKLKETKKAE
;
A
#
# COMPACT_ATOMS: atom_id res chain seq x y z
N MET A 1 16.77 -17.70 13.90
CA MET A 1 15.48 -18.13 14.48
C MET A 1 14.36 -17.47 13.69
N ASN A 2 13.42 -18.22 13.12
CA ASN A 2 12.31 -17.61 12.37
C ASN A 2 11.24 -17.13 13.36
N VAL A 3 11.26 -15.83 13.68
CA VAL A 3 10.30 -15.18 14.59
C VAL A 3 8.94 -14.92 13.92
N TYR A 4 8.86 -14.97 12.58
CA TYR A 4 7.63 -14.67 11.84
C TYR A 4 6.51 -15.69 12.11
N LYS A 5 6.85 -16.90 12.56
CA LYS A 5 5.87 -17.94 12.91
C LYS A 5 4.99 -17.59 14.12
N TYR A 6 5.37 -16.58 14.90
CA TYR A 6 4.60 -16.13 16.06
C TYR A 6 3.56 -15.06 15.72
N LEU A 7 3.75 -14.31 14.62
CA LEU A 7 2.87 -13.21 14.21
C LEU A 7 1.38 -13.58 14.13
N PRO A 8 0.97 -14.73 13.55
CA PRO A 8 -0.46 -15.09 13.47
C PRO A 8 -1.12 -15.38 14.82
N PHE A 9 -0.36 -15.50 15.91
CA PHE A 9 -0.84 -15.85 17.24
C PHE A 9 -0.76 -14.67 18.22
N MET A 10 -0.25 -13.52 17.78
CA MET A 10 -0.24 -12.28 18.54
C MET A 10 -1.60 -11.59 18.41
N ASN A 11 -1.99 -10.81 19.42
CA ASN A 11 -3.21 -10.01 19.33
C ASN A 11 -2.95 -8.71 18.55
N ASP A 12 -4.02 -7.97 18.23
CA ASP A 12 -3.93 -6.73 17.44
C ASP A 12 -3.06 -5.66 18.14
N GLU A 13 -3.20 -5.51 19.47
CA GLU A 13 -2.43 -4.54 20.26
C GLU A 13 -0.92 -4.82 20.20
N ASP A 14 -0.52 -6.09 20.35
CA ASP A 14 0.88 -6.53 20.28
C ASP A 14 1.47 -6.31 18.87
N LEU A 15 0.66 -6.55 17.82
CA LEU A 15 1.07 -6.36 16.43
C LEU A 15 1.21 -4.87 16.08
N GLU A 16 0.31 -4.03 16.57
CA GLU A 16 0.38 -2.59 16.41
C GLU A 16 1.57 -2.00 17.16
N GLU A 17 1.83 -2.42 18.41
CA GLU A 17 3.03 -2.03 19.17
C GLU A 17 4.31 -2.44 18.42
N LEU A 18 4.36 -3.67 17.89
CA LEU A 18 5.51 -4.13 17.10
C LEU A 18 5.70 -3.29 15.82
N ALA A 19 4.62 -2.91 15.14
CA ALA A 19 4.70 -2.03 13.97
C ALA A 19 5.32 -0.67 14.34
N GLU A 20 4.86 -0.04 15.43
CA GLU A 20 5.42 1.22 15.91
C GLU A 20 6.92 1.11 16.27
N LYS A 21 7.32 0.03 16.94
CA LYS A 21 8.74 -0.23 17.26
C LYS A 21 9.61 -0.41 16.02
N ILE A 22 9.07 -1.03 14.96
CA ILE A 22 9.78 -1.16 13.68
C ILE A 22 9.94 0.22 13.02
N ILE A 23 8.89 1.05 13.03
CA ILE A 23 8.91 2.41 12.46
C ILE A 23 9.89 3.30 13.23
N ALA A 24 9.90 3.21 14.56
CA ALA A 24 10.83 3.91 15.43
C ALA A 24 12.28 3.37 15.35
N LYS A 25 12.51 2.31 14.56
CA LYS A 25 13.81 1.61 14.42
C LYS A 25 14.34 1.00 15.72
N GLU A 26 13.46 0.74 16.68
CA GLU A 26 13.77 -0.01 17.90
C GLU A 26 13.86 -1.52 17.63
N VAL A 27 13.16 -2.00 16.60
CA VAL A 27 13.23 -3.38 16.10
C VAL A 27 13.62 -3.34 14.62
N THR A 28 14.69 -4.06 14.25
CA THR A 28 15.22 -4.05 12.86
C THR A 28 15.26 -5.44 12.22
N GLU A 29 15.06 -6.48 13.01
CA GLU A 29 15.09 -7.90 12.64
C GLU A 29 13.81 -8.32 11.90
N VAL A 30 12.73 -7.56 12.07
CA VAL A 30 11.42 -7.82 11.48
C VAL A 30 11.09 -6.69 10.49
N PRO A 31 11.02 -6.97 9.18
CA PRO A 31 10.57 -5.98 8.21
C PRO A 31 9.09 -5.70 8.40
N LEU A 32 8.68 -4.42 8.38
CA LEU A 32 7.29 -4.00 8.59
C LEU A 32 6.30 -4.75 7.67
N ARG A 33 6.66 -4.97 6.40
CA ARG A 33 5.84 -5.72 5.43
C ARG A 33 5.47 -7.15 5.86
N LYS A 34 6.18 -7.75 6.83
CA LYS A 34 5.83 -9.07 7.38
C LYS A 34 4.61 -9.01 8.29
N LEU A 35 4.28 -7.84 8.83
CA LEU A 35 3.12 -7.64 9.68
C LEU A 35 1.84 -7.40 8.86
N TYR A 36 1.94 -6.94 7.60
CA TYR A 36 0.77 -6.54 6.81
C TYR A 36 -0.38 -7.56 6.77
N PRO A 37 -0.16 -8.88 6.63
CA PRO A 37 -1.27 -9.85 6.64
C PRO A 37 -2.02 -9.94 7.96
N PHE A 38 -1.44 -9.43 9.05
CA PHE A 38 -1.92 -9.58 10.42
C PHE A 38 -2.38 -8.25 11.04
N LEU A 39 -2.00 -7.11 10.45
CA LEU A 39 -2.43 -5.81 10.93
C LEU A 39 -3.90 -5.55 10.62
N SER A 40 -4.54 -4.76 11.49
CA SER A 40 -5.87 -4.24 11.25
C SER A 40 -5.89 -3.41 9.96
N LYS A 41 -7.01 -3.43 9.23
CA LYS A 41 -7.18 -2.59 8.03
C LYS A 41 -7.00 -1.11 8.34
N GLN A 42 -7.45 -0.67 9.52
CA GLN A 42 -7.28 0.71 9.96
C GLN A 42 -5.80 1.08 10.08
N LYS A 43 -5.00 0.27 10.82
CA LYS A 43 -3.56 0.51 10.95
C LYS A 43 -2.87 0.46 9.58
N LEU A 44 -3.20 -0.51 8.72
CA LEU A 44 -2.64 -0.56 7.37
C LEU A 44 -2.94 0.68 6.54
N ASN A 45 -4.16 1.22 6.63
CA ASN A 45 -4.53 2.45 5.93
C ASN A 45 -3.71 3.64 6.45
N GLU A 46 -3.57 3.79 7.78
CA GLU A 46 -2.71 4.81 8.40
C GLU A 46 -1.25 4.68 7.93
N LEU A 47 -0.72 3.46 7.87
CA LEU A 47 0.63 3.20 7.38
C LEU A 47 0.79 3.59 5.91
N VAL A 48 -0.20 3.30 5.05
CA VAL A 48 -0.13 3.72 3.64
C VAL A 48 -0.16 5.24 3.51
N HIS A 49 -0.96 5.95 4.32
CA HIS A 49 -0.91 7.41 4.35
C HIS A 49 0.50 7.93 4.65
N GLN A 50 1.17 7.37 5.65
CA GLN A 50 2.56 7.73 5.98
C GLN A 50 3.53 7.37 4.84
N MET A 51 3.38 6.21 4.20
CA MET A 51 4.22 5.81 3.07
C MET A 51 4.07 6.74 1.87
N ILE A 52 2.85 7.24 1.61
CA ILE A 52 2.60 8.25 0.56
C ILE A 52 3.35 9.54 0.89
N GLU A 53 3.25 10.04 2.12
CA GLU A 53 3.96 11.26 2.55
C GLU A 53 5.48 11.12 2.47
N GLN A 54 5.99 9.91 2.71
CA GLN A 54 7.41 9.59 2.62
C GLN A 54 7.88 9.21 1.20
N ASN A 55 6.97 9.14 0.23
CA ASN A 55 7.22 8.59 -1.11
C ASN A 55 7.85 7.18 -1.09
N ASP A 56 7.46 6.34 -0.13
CA ASP A 56 7.93 4.96 0.00
C ASP A 56 7.10 4.01 -0.89
N GLN A 57 7.41 4.04 -2.17
CA GLN A 57 6.69 3.27 -3.19
C GLN A 57 6.86 1.75 -3.02
N ASP A 58 8.00 1.28 -2.51
CA ASP A 58 8.22 -0.15 -2.30
C ASP A 58 7.30 -0.69 -1.20
N SER A 59 7.17 0.05 -0.09
CA SER A 59 6.25 -0.33 0.99
C SER A 59 4.79 -0.30 0.54
N ILE A 60 4.39 0.69 -0.26
CA ILE A 60 3.03 0.78 -0.83
C ILE A 60 2.73 -0.48 -1.67
N LYS A 61 3.64 -0.90 -2.56
CA LYS A 61 3.46 -2.09 -3.40
C LYS A 61 3.21 -3.36 -2.58
N HIS A 62 3.95 -3.53 -1.49
CA HIS A 62 3.80 -4.68 -0.61
C HIS A 62 2.49 -4.66 0.20
N ALA A 63 1.91 -3.47 0.45
CA ALA A 63 0.66 -3.32 1.19
C ALA A 63 -0.59 -3.62 0.34
N LEU A 64 -0.51 -3.49 -0.99
CA LEU A 64 -1.64 -3.63 -1.91
C LEU A 64 -2.56 -4.84 -1.67
N PRO A 65 -2.05 -6.07 -1.39
CA PRO A 65 -2.92 -7.23 -1.17
C PRO A 65 -3.78 -7.16 0.10
N PHE A 66 -3.47 -6.25 1.03
CA PHE A 66 -4.03 -6.22 2.38
C PHE A 66 -4.86 -4.96 2.69
N ILE A 67 -4.71 -3.91 1.88
CA ILE A 67 -5.39 -2.62 2.09
C ILE A 67 -6.82 -2.62 1.53
N SER A 68 -7.61 -1.62 1.94
CA SER A 68 -8.98 -1.47 1.47
C SER A 68 -9.05 -0.83 0.08
N ARG A 69 -10.21 -0.95 -0.58
CA ARG A 69 -10.44 -0.34 -1.90
C ARG A 69 -10.36 1.17 -1.85
N GLU A 70 -10.82 1.77 -0.76
CA GLU A 70 -10.75 3.21 -0.50
C GLU A 70 -9.29 3.68 -0.51
N THR A 71 -8.38 2.90 0.08
CA THR A 71 -6.94 3.19 0.09
C THR A 71 -6.29 3.01 -1.28
N ILE A 72 -6.75 2.05 -2.08
CA ILE A 72 -6.31 1.91 -3.48
C ILE A 72 -6.72 3.14 -4.30
N SER A 73 -7.97 3.61 -4.15
CA SER A 73 -8.46 4.82 -4.81
C SER A 73 -7.67 6.06 -4.38
N LEU A 74 -7.31 6.16 -3.11
CA LEU A 74 -6.41 7.21 -2.61
C LEU A 74 -5.05 7.15 -3.30
N ILE A 75 -4.41 5.97 -3.39
CA ILE A 75 -3.10 5.83 -4.06
C ILE A 75 -3.21 6.34 -5.50
N ARG A 76 -4.28 5.96 -6.22
CA ARG A 76 -4.54 6.44 -7.58
C ARG A 76 -4.68 7.96 -7.66
N GLU A 77 -5.46 8.57 -6.77
CA GLU A 77 -5.59 10.03 -6.69
C GLU A 77 -4.22 10.70 -6.49
N LYS A 78 -3.36 10.11 -5.65
CA LYS A 78 -2.01 10.65 -5.41
C LYS A 78 -1.05 10.46 -6.60
N ILE A 79 -1.26 9.43 -7.42
CA ILE A 79 -0.57 9.30 -8.72
C ILE A 79 -1.05 10.40 -9.68
N ASP A 80 -2.36 10.58 -9.82
CA ASP A 80 -2.95 11.62 -10.70
C ASP A 80 -2.55 13.05 -10.27
N GLU A 81 -2.37 13.30 -8.97
CA GLU A 81 -1.85 14.56 -8.41
C GLU A 81 -0.34 14.77 -8.62
N GLY A 82 0.40 13.78 -9.12
CA GLY A 82 1.87 13.84 -9.22
C GLY A 82 2.59 13.73 -7.87
N LYS A 83 1.96 13.18 -6.83
CA LYS A 83 2.61 12.93 -5.53
C LYS A 83 3.32 11.58 -5.47
N LEU A 84 3.03 10.70 -6.43
CA LEU A 84 3.64 9.38 -6.59
C LEU A 84 4.10 9.19 -8.05
N GLU A 85 4.84 10.15 -8.60
CA GLU A 85 5.19 10.19 -10.05
C GLU A 85 5.93 8.93 -10.54
N ASP A 86 6.81 8.35 -9.72
CA ASP A 86 7.54 7.12 -10.11
C ASP A 86 6.77 5.83 -9.79
N PHE A 87 5.59 5.93 -9.16
CA PHE A 87 4.80 4.75 -8.85
C PHE A 87 4.13 4.22 -10.13
N ASP A 88 4.56 3.05 -10.55
CA ASP A 88 3.95 2.35 -11.69
C ASP A 88 2.52 1.90 -11.35
N GLU A 89 1.54 2.63 -11.89
CA GLU A 89 0.08 2.41 -11.74
C GLU A 89 -0.33 0.97 -12.10
N SER A 90 0.46 0.23 -12.90
CA SER A 90 0.15 -1.16 -13.27
C SER A 90 0.06 -2.10 -12.05
N HIS A 91 0.73 -1.77 -10.94
CA HIS A 91 0.66 -2.53 -9.69
C HIS A 91 -0.75 -2.50 -9.07
N LEU A 92 -1.57 -1.49 -9.38
CA LEU A 92 -2.94 -1.39 -8.87
C LEU A 92 -3.91 -2.34 -9.59
N LEU A 93 -3.61 -2.68 -10.85
CA LEU A 93 -4.51 -3.43 -11.74
C LEU A 93 -5.08 -4.73 -11.13
N PRO A 94 -4.29 -5.59 -10.45
CA PRO A 94 -4.81 -6.83 -9.88
C PRO A 94 -5.83 -6.63 -8.76
N PHE A 95 -5.89 -5.43 -8.18
CA PHE A 95 -6.71 -5.09 -7.01
C PHE A 95 -7.90 -4.19 -7.36
N MET A 96 -8.02 -3.78 -8.63
CA MET A 96 -9.12 -2.98 -9.16
C MET A 96 -10.26 -3.86 -9.68
N SER A 97 -11.47 -3.30 -9.73
CA SER A 97 -12.60 -3.92 -10.40
C SER A 97 -12.45 -3.85 -11.93
N PRO A 98 -13.08 -4.77 -12.68
CA PRO A 98 -13.06 -4.71 -14.15
C PRO A 98 -13.58 -3.40 -14.74
N GLN A 99 -14.53 -2.75 -14.06
CA GLN A 99 -15.08 -1.46 -14.47
C GLN A 99 -14.04 -0.34 -14.33
N GLU A 100 -13.33 -0.28 -13.19
CA GLU A 100 -12.27 0.70 -12.97
C GLU A 100 -11.12 0.54 -13.98
N VAL A 101 -10.71 -0.70 -14.26
CA VAL A 101 -9.68 -1.00 -15.28
C VAL A 101 -10.14 -0.54 -16.67
N LYS A 102 -11.39 -0.81 -17.04
CA LYS A 102 -11.97 -0.37 -18.32
C LYS A 102 -11.99 1.15 -18.43
N ASP A 103 -12.42 1.85 -17.39
CA ASP A 103 -12.49 3.31 -17.38
C ASP A 103 -11.11 3.94 -17.52
N MET A 104 -10.13 3.41 -16.77
CA MET A 104 -8.73 3.82 -16.85
C MET A 104 -8.15 3.61 -18.26
N PHE A 105 -8.41 2.46 -18.90
CA PHE A 105 -7.97 2.19 -20.27
C PHE A 105 -8.50 3.23 -21.28
N TYR A 106 -9.79 3.56 -21.23
CA TYR A 106 -10.37 4.56 -22.14
C TYR A 106 -9.92 6.00 -21.81
N GLN A 107 -9.60 6.31 -20.56
CA GLN A 107 -8.99 7.59 -20.18
C GLN A 107 -7.61 7.74 -20.83
N LYS A 108 -6.71 6.77 -20.63
CA LYS A 108 -5.36 6.79 -21.22
C LYS A 108 -5.39 6.87 -22.75
N LEU A 109 -6.30 6.12 -23.40
CA LEU A 109 -6.49 6.22 -24.87
C LEU A 109 -6.86 7.63 -25.35
N LYS A 110 -7.63 8.40 -24.57
CA LYS A 110 -8.00 9.78 -24.92
C LYS A 110 -6.83 10.75 -24.72
N GLU A 111 -6.02 10.51 -23.69
CA GLU A 111 -4.82 11.31 -23.41
C GLU A 111 -3.77 11.16 -24.52
N THR A 112 -3.53 9.93 -24.99
CA THR A 112 -2.60 9.68 -26.11
C THR A 112 -3.01 10.42 -27.38
N LYS A 113 -4.31 10.44 -27.71
CA LYS A 113 -4.83 11.17 -28.89
C LYS A 113 -4.74 12.69 -28.80
N LYS A 114 -4.59 13.27 -27.60
CA LYS A 114 -4.44 14.72 -27.41
C LYS A 114 -2.98 15.18 -27.48
N ALA A 115 -2.04 14.25 -27.32
CA ALA A 115 -0.60 14.52 -27.36
C ALA A 115 0.01 14.39 -28.77
N GLU A 116 -0.77 13.87 -29.73
CA GLU A 116 -0.50 13.84 -31.18
C GLU A 116 -1.04 15.10 -31.87
#